data_AF-A0A5J4PJC4-F1
#
_entry.id   AF-A0A5J4PJC4-F1
#
_cell.length_a   1.000
_cell.length_b   1.000
_cell.length_c   1.000
_cell.angle_alpha   90.00
_cell.angle_beta   90.00
_cell.angle_gamma   90.00
#
_symmetry.space_group_name_H-M   'P 1'
#
loop_
_entity.id
_entity.type
_entity.pdbx_description
1 polymer ?
#
loop_
_entity_poly.entity_id
_entity_poly.type
_entity_poly.pdbx_seq_one_letter_code
_entity_poly.pdbx_strand_id
1 'polypeptide(L)'
;FGPYIKHNAKYVSIPKDIDPLIISLEDAVNLINNKREAEAQKLIKTFAEEPELQILNGRYGPYIAYKGSNYKILKNIIPKDLELQAVMEIINKQAEKRTTPKRSKYTAKKK
;
A
#
# COMPACT_ATOMS: atom_id res chain seq x y z
N PHE A 1 18.39 2.19 -13.67
CA PHE A 1 17.09 2.51 -14.30
C PHE A 1 17.04 1.77 -15.63
N GLY A 2 16.02 0.94 -15.86
CA GLY A 2 15.88 0.10 -17.07
C GLY A 2 14.87 0.67 -18.07
N PRO A 3 14.60 -0.02 -19.18
CA PRO A 3 13.62 0.42 -20.18
C PRO A 3 12.21 0.51 -19.58
N TYR A 4 11.44 1.50 -20.03
CA TYR A 4 10.11 1.79 -19.51
C TYR A 4 9.18 2.37 -20.59
N ILE A 5 7.88 2.13 -20.42
CA ILE A 5 6.81 2.75 -21.18
C ILE A 5 6.31 3.97 -20.40
N LYS A 6 6.26 5.13 -21.04
CA LYS A 6 5.64 6.34 -20.47
C LYS A 6 4.25 6.52 -21.05
N HIS A 7 3.24 6.52 -20.19
CA HIS A 7 1.86 6.74 -20.61
C HIS A 7 1.12 7.61 -19.58
N ASN A 8 0.56 8.74 -20.02
CA ASN A 8 -0.22 9.68 -19.18
C ASN A 8 0.50 10.03 -17.86
N ALA A 9 1.75 10.50 -17.96
CA ALA A 9 2.66 10.79 -16.84
C ALA A 9 2.99 9.61 -15.90
N LYS A 10 2.51 8.39 -16.18
CA LYS A 10 2.90 7.16 -15.48
C LYS A 10 4.04 6.44 -16.20
N TYR A 11 4.89 5.81 -15.40
CA TYR A 11 6.03 5.02 -15.88
C TYR A 11 5.74 3.55 -15.63
N VAL A 12 5.76 2.71 -16.66
CA VAL A 12 5.60 1.25 -16.54
C VAL A 12 6.92 0.61 -16.92
N SER A 13 7.58 -0.07 -15.99
CA SER A 13 8.85 -0.75 -16.28
C SER A 13 8.59 -1.97 -17.15
N ILE A 14 9.39 -2.12 -18.21
CA ILE A 14 9.35 -3.30 -19.07
C ILE A 14 10.11 -4.43 -18.34
N PRO A 15 9.53 -5.63 -18.20
CA PRO A 15 10.24 -6.77 -17.61
C PRO A 15 11.44 -7.17 -18.47
N LYS A 16 12.44 -7.81 -17.86
CA LYS A 16 13.70 -8.17 -18.55
C LYS A 16 13.52 -9.22 -19.64
N ASP A 17 12.38 -9.92 -19.62
CA ASP A 17 12.04 -10.99 -20.55
C ASP A 17 11.53 -10.46 -21.90
N ILE A 18 11.24 -9.15 -22.00
CA ILE A 18 10.70 -8.51 -23.20
C ILE A 18 11.73 -7.53 -23.75
N ASP A 19 12.04 -7.66 -25.04
CA ASP A 19 12.93 -6.72 -25.72
C ASP A 19 12.19 -5.37 -25.94
N PRO A 20 12.69 -4.25 -25.39
CA PRO A 20 12.06 -2.95 -25.52
C PRO A 20 12.01 -2.43 -26.96
N LEU A 21 12.81 -2.98 -27.89
CA LEU A 21 12.81 -2.58 -29.30
C LEU A 21 11.74 -3.31 -30.13
N ILE A 22 11.25 -4.46 -29.66
CA ILE A 22 10.31 -5.32 -30.39
C ILE A 22 8.90 -5.28 -29.77
N ILE A 23 8.74 -4.62 -28.63
CA ILE A 23 7.46 -4.57 -27.91
C ILE A 23 6.32 -4.03 -28.80
N SER A 24 5.24 -4.81 -28.89
CA SER A 24 4.06 -4.41 -29.65
C SER A 24 3.20 -3.41 -28.86
N LEU A 25 2.30 -2.72 -29.57
CA LEU A 25 1.33 -1.81 -28.95
C LEU A 25 0.43 -2.57 -27.95
N GLU A 26 0.01 -3.79 -28.32
CA GLU A 26 -0.83 -4.65 -27.49
C GLU A 26 -0.12 -5.05 -26.18
N ASP A 27 1.16 -5.45 -26.27
CA ASP A 27 1.97 -5.77 -25.10
C ASP A 27 2.13 -4.56 -24.17
N ALA A 28 2.38 -3.39 -24.75
CA ALA A 28 2.50 -2.15 -24.00
C ALA A 28 1.19 -1.81 -23.26
N VAL A 29 0.04 -1.97 -23.92
CA VAL A 29 -1.28 -1.77 -23.31
C VAL A 29 -1.50 -2.77 -22.18
N ASN A 30 -1.17 -4.04 -22.38
CA ASN A 30 -1.26 -5.07 -21.34
C ASN A 30 -0.40 -4.75 -20.13
N LEU A 31 0.85 -4.31 -20.32
CA LEU A 31 1.72 -3.91 -19.20
C LEU A 31 1.16 -2.69 -18.45
N ILE A 32 0.61 -1.71 -19.17
CA ILE A 32 -0.02 -0.53 -18.56
C ILE A 32 -1.23 -0.94 -17.74
N ASN A 33 -2.11 -1.78 -18.29
CA ASN A 33 -3.32 -2.25 -17.60
C ASN A 33 -2.96 -3.08 -16.37
N ASN A 34 -2.06 -4.05 -16.50
CA ASN A 34 -1.57 -4.84 -15.36
C ASN A 34 -1.01 -3.95 -14.25
N LYS A 35 -0.26 -2.89 -14.58
CA LYS A 35 0.24 -1.97 -13.56
C LYS A 35 -0.90 -1.20 -12.88
N ARG A 36 -1.88 -0.72 -13.63
CA ARG A 36 -3.05 -0.02 -13.09
C ARG A 36 -3.90 -0.93 -12.21
N GLU A 37 -4.10 -2.18 -12.62
CA GLU A 37 -4.80 -3.20 -11.84
C GLU A 37 -4.03 -3.55 -10.57
N ALA A 38 -2.71 -3.70 -10.64
CA ALA A 38 -1.89 -3.93 -9.46
C ALA A 38 -1.92 -2.72 -8.49
N GLU A 39 -1.97 -1.49 -9.00
CA GLU A 39 -2.20 -0.29 -8.19
C GLU A 39 -3.59 -0.30 -7.54
N ALA A 40 -4.62 -0.68 -8.30
CA ALA A 40 -6.00 -0.79 -7.79
C ALA A 40 -6.16 -1.92 -6.77
N GLN A 41 -5.54 -3.09 -6.99
CA GLN A 41 -5.54 -4.21 -6.04
C GLN A 41 -4.77 -3.88 -4.74
N LYS A 42 -3.74 -3.03 -4.84
CA LYS A 42 -3.07 -2.49 -3.64
C LYS A 42 -3.99 -1.57 -2.85
N LEU A 43 -4.87 -0.84 -3.51
CA LEU A 43 -5.81 0.08 -2.89
C LEU A 43 -7.17 -0.62 -2.66
N ILE A 44 -7.32 -1.23 -1.50
CA ILE A 44 -8.50 -2.05 -1.20
C ILE A 44 -9.75 -1.17 -1.04
N LYS A 45 -9.62 -0.05 -0.33
CA LYS A 45 -10.74 0.87 -0.07
C LYS A 45 -10.20 2.25 0.30
N THR A 46 -10.76 3.28 -0.31
CA THR A 46 -10.64 4.66 0.15
C THR A 46 -12.01 5.11 0.65
N PHE A 47 -12.01 5.97 1.66
CA PHE A 47 -13.24 6.50 2.21
C PHE A 47 -13.35 7.97 1.83
N ALA A 48 -14.43 8.33 1.12
CA ALA A 48 -14.63 9.70 0.65
C ALA A 48 -14.85 10.70 1.81
N GLU A 49 -15.31 10.23 2.96
CA GLU A 49 -15.49 11.04 4.17
C GLU A 49 -14.17 11.44 4.84
N GLU A 50 -13.12 10.62 4.71
CA GLU A 50 -11.81 10.85 5.32
C GLU A 50 -10.72 10.51 4.28
N PRO A 51 -10.24 11.49 3.48
CA PRO A 51 -9.27 11.24 2.41
C PRO A 51 -7.93 10.69 2.94
N GLU A 52 -7.68 10.85 4.23
CA GLU A 52 -6.50 10.34 4.92
C GLU A 52 -6.61 8.86 5.29
N LEU A 53 -7.80 8.25 5.21
CA LEU A 53 -8.06 6.87 5.58
C LEU A 53 -8.06 5.96 4.35
N GLN A 54 -7.03 5.12 4.24
CA GLN A 54 -6.84 4.21 3.12
C GLN A 54 -6.55 2.80 3.60
N ILE A 55 -7.26 1.82 3.05
CA ILE A 55 -6.96 0.41 3.26
C ILE A 55 -6.06 -0.04 2.12
N LEU A 56 -4.84 -0.46 2.47
CA LEU A 56 -3.80 -0.82 1.53
C LEU A 56 -3.36 -2.28 1.75
N ASN A 57 -3.07 -2.99 0.66
CA ASN A 57 -2.48 -4.32 0.73
C ASN A 57 -0.96 -4.23 0.64
N GLY A 58 -0.26 -4.50 1.74
CA GLY A 58 1.20 -4.44 1.82
C GLY A 58 1.86 -5.82 1.75
N ARG A 59 3.20 -5.85 1.76
CA ARG A 59 4.02 -7.09 1.79
C ARG A 59 3.61 -8.06 2.91
N TYR A 60 3.15 -7.52 4.04
CA TYR A 60 2.83 -8.28 5.25
C TYR A 60 1.33 -8.55 5.43
N GLY A 61 0.53 -8.22 4.42
CA GLY A 61 -0.92 -8.27 4.44
C GLY A 61 -1.58 -6.89 4.50
N PRO A 62 -2.90 -6.87 4.60
CA PRO A 62 -3.70 -5.66 4.56
C PRO A 62 -3.52 -4.81 5.82
N TYR A 63 -3.42 -3.50 5.62
CA TYR A 63 -3.26 -2.51 6.68
C TYR A 63 -4.07 -1.26 6.38
N ILE A 64 -4.37 -0.48 7.42
CA ILE A 64 -5.06 0.80 7.34
C ILE A 64 -4.00 1.89 7.50
N ALA A 65 -3.89 2.80 6.53
CA ALA A 65 -3.13 4.03 6.66
C ALA A 65 -4.10 5.15 7.06
N TYR A 66 -3.81 5.84 8.17
CA TYR A 66 -4.59 6.98 8.64
C TYR A 66 -3.68 7.98 9.35
N LYS A 67 -3.71 9.26 8.95
CA LYS A 67 -2.94 10.37 9.58
C LYS A 67 -1.44 10.06 9.80
N GLY A 68 -0.80 9.41 8.82
CA GLY A 68 0.60 8.99 8.90
C GLY A 68 0.88 7.77 9.80
N SER A 69 -0.14 7.18 10.40
CA SER A 69 -0.07 5.93 11.18
C SER A 69 -0.60 4.74 10.40
N ASN A 70 0.10 3.61 10.49
CA ASN A 70 -0.30 2.34 9.87
C ASN A 70 -0.87 1.37 10.91
N TYR A 71 -2.11 0.93 10.75
CA TYR A 71 -2.80 0.01 11.65
C TYR A 71 -2.98 -1.36 11.01
N LYS A 72 -2.72 -2.42 11.77
CA LYS A 72 -2.71 -3.79 11.24
C LYS A 72 -4.12 -4.35 11.23
N ILE A 73 -4.57 -4.87 10.09
CA ILE A 73 -5.80 -5.67 9.98
C ILE A 73 -5.44 -7.13 10.24
N LEU A 74 -6.22 -7.81 11.07
CA LEU A 74 -6.03 -9.25 11.31
C LEU A 74 -6.41 -10.04 10.05
N LYS A 75 -5.62 -11.07 9.72
CA LYS A 75 -5.81 -11.90 8.52
C LYS A 75 -7.14 -12.65 8.48
N ASN A 76 -7.85 -12.74 9.60
CA ASN A 76 -9.18 -13.36 9.71
C ASN A 76 -10.32 -12.44 9.24
N ILE A 77 -10.03 -11.18 8.92
CA ILE A 77 -11.03 -10.19 8.56
C ILE A 77 -10.81 -9.77 7.11
N ILE A 78 -11.83 -9.90 6.28
CA ILE A 78 -11.81 -9.48 4.88
C ILE A 78 -11.79 -7.94 4.86
N PRO A 79 -10.70 -7.29 4.40
CA PRO A 79 -10.58 -5.82 4.44
C PRO A 79 -11.55 -5.11 3.49
N LYS A 80 -12.08 -5.84 2.51
CA LYS A 80 -13.02 -5.33 1.50
C LYS A 80 -14.42 -5.09 2.09
N ASP A 81 -14.85 -5.98 2.99
CA ASP A 81 -16.16 -5.94 3.65
C ASP A 81 -16.16 -5.12 4.94
N LEU A 82 -14.99 -4.64 5.39
CA LEU A 82 -14.91 -3.78 6.55
C LEU A 82 -15.60 -2.43 6.25
N GLU A 83 -16.62 -2.13 7.05
CA GLU A 83 -17.27 -0.84 7.10
C GLU A 83 -16.41 0.19 7.83
N LEU A 84 -16.64 1.45 7.50
CA LEU A 84 -16.01 2.63 8.11
C LEU A 84 -15.90 2.55 9.63
N GLN A 85 -16.98 2.16 10.29
CA GLN A 85 -17.06 2.08 11.75
C GLN A 85 -16.06 1.07 12.33
N ALA A 86 -16.01 -0.14 11.76
CA ALA A 86 -15.09 -1.18 12.22
C ALA A 86 -13.62 -0.80 11.99
N VAL A 87 -13.33 -0.09 10.89
CA VAL A 87 -12.00 0.43 10.60
C VAL A 87 -11.58 1.49 11.63
N MET A 88 -12.49 2.41 11.95
CA MET A 88 -12.25 3.45 12.95
C MET A 88 -12.07 2.88 14.37
N GLU A 89 -12.81 1.83 14.71
CA GLU A 89 -12.60 1.09 15.95
C GLU A 89 -11.21 0.46 16.06
N ILE A 90 -10.71 -0.14 14.97
CA ILE A 90 -9.37 -0.74 14.94
C ILE A 90 -8.32 0.36 15.11
N ILE A 91 -8.50 1.49 14.44
CA ILE A 91 -7.64 2.68 14.57
C ILE A 91 -7.63 3.14 16.02
N ASN A 92 -8.78 3.38 16.65
CA ASN A 92 -8.88 3.85 18.03
C ASN A 92 -8.23 2.85 19.01
N LYS A 93 -8.59 1.56 18.92
CA LYS A 93 -8.02 0.50 19.77
C LYS A 93 -6.49 0.36 19.63
N GLN A 94 -5.94 0.55 18.42
CA GLN A 94 -4.49 0.50 18.22
C GLN A 94 -3.80 1.84 18.49
N ALA A 95 -4.47 2.98 18.31
CA ALA A 95 -3.97 4.29 18.66
C ALA A 95 -3.77 4.40 20.17
N GLU A 96 -4.74 3.93 20.97
CA GLU A 96 -4.61 3.81 22.42
C GLU A 96 -3.45 2.90 22.84
N LYS A 97 -3.17 1.83 22.09
CA LYS A 97 -2.01 0.96 22.37
C LYS A 97 -0.66 1.57 21.97
N ARG A 98 -0.63 2.56 21.07
CA ARG A 98 0.60 3.23 20.62
C ARG A 98 1.06 4.32 21.58
N THR A 99 0.19 4.82 22.45
CA THR A 99 0.53 5.89 23.41
C THR A 99 1.41 5.42 24.57
N THR A 100 1.75 4.13 24.69
CA THR A 100 2.78 3.70 25.65
C THR A 100 4.17 4.00 25.08
N PRO A 101 4.92 5.00 25.59
CA PRO A 101 6.25 5.28 25.10
C PRO A 101 7.14 4.06 25.36
N LYS A 102 7.69 3.48 24.30
CA LYS A 102 8.83 2.56 24.45
C LYS A 102 9.97 3.37 25.03
N ARG A 103 10.21 3.22 26.34
CA ARG A 103 11.43 3.66 27.02
C ARG A 103 12.62 3.30 26.11
N SER A 104 13.26 4.31 25.54
CA SER A 104 14.55 4.14 24.88
C SER A 104 15.53 3.68 25.95
N LYS A 105 15.83 2.38 26.01
CA LYS A 105 17.00 1.90 26.75
C LYS A 105 18.23 2.38 25.99
N TYR A 106 18.68 3.58 26.31
CA TYR A 106 20.00 4.05 25.93
C TYR A 106 21.01 3.18 26.68
N THR A 107 21.60 2.19 26.00
CA THR A 107 22.74 1.45 26.54
C THR A 107 23.95 2.38 26.50
N ALA A 108 24.36 2.88 27.67
CA ALA A 108 25.59 3.63 27.84
C ALA A 108 26.78 2.80 27.34
N LYS A 109 27.45 3.24 26.27
CA LYS A 109 28.77 2.72 25.91
C LYS A 109 29.81 3.40 26.79
N LYS A 110 30.34 2.66 27.76
CA LYS A 110 31.67 2.91 28.33
C LYS A 110 32.74 2.46 27.33
N LYS A 111 33.58 3.37 26.88
CA LYS A 111 35.06 3.23 26.83
C LYS A 111 35.67 4.49 26.25
#